data_AF-A0A967AD42-F1
#
_entry.id   AF-A0A967AD42-F1
#
_cell.length_a   1.000
_cell.length_b   1.000
_cell.length_c   1.000
_cell.angle_alpha   90.00
_cell.angle_beta   90.00
_cell.angle_gamma   90.00
#
_symmetry.space_group_name_H-M   'P 1'
#
loop_
_entity.id
_entity.type
_entity.pdbx_description
1 polymer ?
#
loop_
_entity_poly.entity_id
_entity_poly.type
_entity_poly.pdbx_seq_one_letter_code
_entity_poly.pdbx_strand_id
1 'polypeptide(L)'
;MAFIPIIEGYLKKENYQPINLSAERLVKLKLNASAIEDLQTYLTFQQEKFRHQILYGGYLEKPNLYDGNALFSVDETRNIHLGVDFWKQAGTGIYCPKEAEIVVSYDHSERGNYGEH
;
A
#
# COMPACT_ATOMS: atom_id res chain seq x y z
N MET A 1 17.29 12.92 -8.80
CA MET A 1 15.87 13.17 -9.10
C MET A 1 15.25 13.98 -7.97
N ALA A 2 14.38 14.93 -8.29
CA ALA A 2 13.63 15.71 -7.30
C ALA A 2 12.48 14.88 -6.72
N PHE A 3 12.05 15.19 -5.50
CA PHE A 3 10.86 14.60 -4.89
C PHE A 3 9.59 15.17 -5.55
N ILE A 4 8.62 14.30 -5.84
CA ILE A 4 7.34 14.67 -6.44
C ILE A 4 6.23 14.22 -5.48
N PRO A 5 5.47 15.15 -4.87
CA PRO A 5 4.36 14.79 -4.00
C PRO A 5 3.16 14.31 -4.82
N ILE A 6 2.53 13.24 -4.36
CA ILE A 6 1.34 12.67 -4.99
C ILE A 6 0.11 12.66 -4.07
N ILE A 7 0.26 13.06 -2.80
CA ILE A 7 -0.81 13.10 -1.81
C ILE A 7 -1.12 14.55 -1.43
N GLU A 8 -2.39 14.93 -1.47
CA GLU A 8 -2.87 16.26 -1.11
C GLU A 8 -2.46 16.69 0.30
N GLY A 9 -1.92 17.90 0.42
CA GLY A 9 -1.47 18.47 1.69
C GLY A 9 -0.12 17.95 2.21
N TYR A 10 0.48 16.93 1.58
CA TYR A 10 1.76 16.34 1.98
C TYR A 10 2.82 16.57 0.90
N LEU A 11 3.34 17.80 0.85
CA LEU A 11 4.15 18.32 -0.25
C LEU A 11 5.66 18.13 -0.07
N LYS A 12 6.11 17.65 1.09
CA LYS A 12 7.55 17.53 1.41
C LYS A 12 7.93 16.08 1.66
N LYS A 13 9.18 15.71 1.37
CA LYS A 13 9.66 14.34 1.59
C LYS A 13 9.57 13.92 3.05
N GLU A 14 9.75 14.86 3.98
CA GLU A 14 9.67 14.62 5.42
C GLU A 14 8.23 14.32 5.88
N ASN A 15 7.24 14.42 4.99
CA ASN A 15 5.89 13.97 5.25
C ASN A 15 5.70 12.46 5.07
N TYR A 16 6.70 11.76 4.52
CA TYR A 16 6.59 10.37 4.12
C TYR A 16 7.54 9.52 4.96
N GLN A 17 7.04 8.38 5.42
CA GLN A 17 7.78 7.45 6.26
C GLN A 17 7.76 6.06 5.62
N PRO A 18 8.93 5.50 5.23
CA PRO A 18 8.96 4.16 4.69
C PRO A 18 8.55 3.13 5.74
N ILE A 19 7.80 2.12 5.30
CA ILE A 19 7.45 0.94 6.06
C ILE A 19 7.90 -0.32 5.32
N ASN A 20 8.28 -1.35 6.07
CA ASN A 20 8.66 -2.65 5.54
C ASN A 20 7.61 -3.70 5.92
N LEU A 21 6.90 -4.23 4.92
CA LEU A 21 5.88 -5.26 5.07
C LEU A 21 6.33 -6.61 4.49
N SER A 22 7.63 -6.81 4.23
CA SER A 22 8.16 -8.11 3.79
C SER A 22 7.74 -9.27 4.73
N ALA A 23 7.56 -10.47 4.18
CA ALA A 23 7.21 -11.65 4.97
C ALA A 23 8.13 -11.85 6.19
N GLU A 24 9.44 -11.66 6.03
CA GLU A 24 10.39 -11.78 7.14
C GLU A 24 10.06 -10.81 8.28
N ARG A 25 9.72 -9.55 7.95
CA ARG A 25 9.38 -8.55 8.95
C ARG A 25 8.06 -8.88 9.64
N LEU A 26 7.05 -9.29 8.87
CA LEU A 26 5.74 -9.64 9.42
C LEU A 26 5.81 -10.86 10.34
N VAL A 27 6.58 -11.90 9.97
CA VAL A 27 6.85 -13.07 10.82
C VAL A 27 7.51 -12.64 12.13
N LYS A 28 8.52 -11.76 12.10
CA LYS A 28 9.18 -11.24 13.32
C LYS A 28 8.23 -10.44 14.20
N LEU A 29 7.26 -9.75 13.61
CA LEU A 29 6.24 -8.98 14.30
C LEU A 29 5.04 -9.84 14.76
N LYS A 30 5.00 -11.12 14.36
CA LYS A 30 3.86 -12.03 14.57
C LYS A 30 2.55 -11.48 13.99
N LEU A 31 2.63 -10.79 12.86
CA LEU A 31 1.47 -10.25 12.15
C LEU A 31 1.09 -11.19 11.01
N ASN A 32 -0.19 -11.52 10.91
CA ASN A 32 -0.72 -12.19 9.74
C ASN A 32 -1.11 -11.15 8.69
N ALA A 33 -0.37 -11.09 7.58
CA ALA A 33 -0.64 -10.13 6.50
C ALA A 33 -2.06 -10.30 5.94
N SER A 34 -2.53 -11.54 5.81
CA SER A 34 -3.86 -11.86 5.27
C SER A 34 -5.00 -11.55 6.25
N ALA A 35 -4.69 -11.20 7.50
CA ALA A 35 -5.66 -10.68 8.45
C ALA A 35 -5.68 -9.14 8.36
N ILE A 36 -6.67 -8.60 7.66
CA ILE A 36 -6.82 -7.15 7.42
C ILE A 36 -6.80 -6.37 8.74
N GLU A 37 -7.44 -6.90 9.78
CA GLU A 37 -7.50 -6.28 11.11
C GLU A 37 -6.13 -6.14 11.79
N ASP A 38 -5.27 -7.17 11.68
CA ASP A 38 -3.90 -7.16 12.22
C ASP A 38 -3.05 -6.10 11.51
N LEU A 39 -3.12 -6.09 10.18
CA LEU A 39 -2.37 -5.15 9.36
C LEU A 39 -2.84 -3.70 9.60
N GLN A 40 -4.16 -3.49 9.67
CA GLN A 40 -4.74 -2.17 9.92
C GLN A 40 -4.39 -1.64 11.31
N THR A 41 -4.43 -2.50 12.34
CA THR A 41 -3.99 -2.14 13.70
C THR A 41 -2.52 -1.75 13.71
N TYR A 42 -1.67 -2.53 13.05
CA TYR A 42 -0.24 -2.23 12.93
C TYR A 42 0.04 -0.91 12.22
N LEU A 43 -0.61 -0.66 11.08
CA LEU A 43 -0.45 0.56 10.30
C LEU A 43 -0.94 1.79 11.08
N THR A 44 -2.06 1.68 11.78
CA THR A 44 -2.59 2.75 12.64
C THR A 44 -1.58 3.10 13.73
N PHE A 45 -1.03 2.11 14.41
CA PHE A 45 0.01 2.31 15.41
C PHE A 45 1.27 2.98 14.82
N GLN A 46 1.72 2.57 13.63
CA GLN A 46 2.85 3.22 12.96
C GLN A 46 2.52 4.68 12.61
N GLN A 47 1.32 4.98 12.10
CA GLN A 47 0.92 6.35 11.78
C GLN A 47 0.95 7.24 13.01
N GLU A 48 0.45 6.79 14.16
CA GLU A 48 0.52 7.54 15.42
C GLU A 48 1.99 7.79 15.86
N LYS A 49 2.81 6.73 15.83
CA LYS A 49 4.24 6.81 16.16
C LYS A 49 4.98 7.82 15.29
N PHE A 50 4.60 7.93 14.03
CA PHE A 50 5.22 8.80 13.04
C PHE A 50 4.44 10.11 12.82
N ARG A 51 3.65 10.55 13.81
CA ARG A 51 2.95 11.85 13.78
C ARG A 51 2.09 12.05 12.52
N HIS A 52 1.41 10.99 12.10
CA HIS A 52 0.54 10.94 10.92
C HIS A 52 1.23 11.30 9.60
N GLN A 53 2.53 10.99 9.49
CA GLN A 53 3.22 10.91 8.19
C GLN A 53 2.54 9.86 7.29
N ILE A 54 2.68 10.04 5.98
CA ILE A 54 2.25 9.07 4.98
C ILE A 54 3.18 7.87 5.06
N LEU A 55 2.64 6.74 5.53
CA LEU A 55 3.38 5.48 5.42
C LEU A 55 3.41 5.06 3.96
N TYR A 56 4.56 4.59 3.48
CA TYR A 56 4.66 4.06 2.12
C TYR A 56 5.63 2.88 2.03
N GLY A 57 5.37 1.93 1.14
CA GLY A 57 6.15 0.70 1.04
C GLY A 57 5.60 -0.28 0.01
N GLY A 58 5.92 -1.56 0.15
CA GLY A 58 5.37 -2.62 -0.68
C GLY A 58 6.12 -2.91 -1.98
N TYR A 59 6.84 -1.95 -2.58
CA TYR A 59 7.53 -2.21 -3.85
C TYR A 59 8.64 -3.26 -3.72
N LEU A 60 8.53 -4.32 -4.54
CA LEU A 60 9.35 -5.53 -4.50
C LEU A 60 9.30 -6.32 -3.19
N GLU A 61 8.39 -5.95 -2.29
CA GLU A 61 8.13 -6.75 -1.11
C GLU A 61 7.30 -7.97 -1.50
N LYS A 62 7.56 -9.07 -0.80
CA LYS A 62 6.74 -10.29 -0.84
C LYS A 62 6.05 -10.41 0.53
N PRO A 63 5.06 -9.56 0.82
CA PRO A 63 4.16 -9.84 1.91
C PRO A 63 3.35 -11.06 1.46
N ASN A 64 3.32 -12.14 2.23
CA ASN A 64 2.53 -13.33 1.86
C ASN A 64 0.99 -13.07 1.95
N LEU A 65 0.53 -11.86 1.63
CA LEU A 65 -0.85 -11.35 1.67
C LEU A 65 -1.82 -12.24 0.89
N TYR A 66 -1.36 -12.75 -0.25
CA TYR A 66 -2.18 -13.50 -1.20
C TYR A 66 -1.91 -15.02 -1.19
N ASP A 67 -1.07 -15.51 -0.28
CA ASP A 67 -0.81 -16.94 -0.16
C ASP A 67 -2.13 -17.67 0.16
N GLY A 68 -2.54 -18.59 -0.72
CA GLY A 68 -3.78 -19.36 -0.58
C GLY A 68 -5.02 -18.74 -1.26
N ASN A 69 -4.92 -17.56 -1.88
CA ASN A 69 -6.00 -17.03 -2.70
C ASN A 69 -5.95 -17.69 -4.10
N ALA A 70 -7.04 -18.38 -4.46
CA ALA A 70 -7.18 -19.09 -5.73
C ALA A 70 -7.04 -18.17 -6.96
N LEU A 71 -7.37 -16.88 -6.85
CA LEU A 71 -7.20 -15.90 -7.95
C LEU A 71 -5.72 -15.66 -8.30
N PHE A 72 -4.80 -15.89 -7.37
CA PHE A 72 -3.38 -15.56 -7.48
C PHE A 72 -2.46 -16.80 -7.49
N SER A 73 -3.04 -18.00 -7.46
CA SER A 73 -2.31 -19.27 -7.24
C SER A 73 -2.53 -20.31 -8.35
N VAL A 74 -3.00 -19.91 -9.54
CA VAL A 74 -3.48 -20.84 -10.59
C VAL A 74 -2.35 -21.54 -11.35
N ASP A 75 -1.22 -20.87 -11.61
CA ASP A 75 -0.10 -21.44 -12.40
C ASP A 75 1.27 -21.22 -11.75
N GLU A 76 1.60 -19.97 -11.41
CA GLU A 76 2.83 -19.57 -10.70
C GLU A 76 2.47 -18.61 -9.56
N THR A 77 3.17 -18.69 -8.44
CA THR A 77 2.93 -17.79 -7.29
C THR A 77 3.27 -16.35 -7.67
N ARG A 78 2.26 -15.53 -7.93
CA ARG A 78 2.39 -14.10 -8.23
C ARG A 78 2.39 -13.29 -6.93
N ASN A 79 3.52 -13.26 -6.23
CA ASN A 79 3.63 -12.62 -4.90
C ASN A 79 4.64 -11.45 -4.83
N ILE A 80 5.16 -10.97 -5.96
CA ILE A 80 5.97 -9.76 -5.99
C ILE A 80 5.03 -8.57 -6.18
N HIS A 81 5.00 -7.66 -5.21
CA HIS A 81 4.23 -6.43 -5.34
C HIS A 81 5.02 -5.43 -6.21
N LEU A 82 4.47 -5.11 -7.39
CA LEU A 82 5.09 -4.20 -8.37
C LEU A 82 4.59 -2.74 -8.22
N GLY A 83 3.70 -2.49 -7.27
CA GLY A 83 3.21 -1.17 -6.89
C GLY A 83 3.93 -0.61 -5.67
N VAL A 84 3.59 0.63 -5.33
CA VAL A 84 3.92 1.24 -4.04
C VAL A 84 2.60 1.56 -3.36
N ASP A 85 2.46 1.11 -2.12
CA ASP A 85 1.30 1.42 -1.30
C ASP A 85 1.56 2.71 -0.53
N PHE A 86 0.53 3.55 -0.40
CA PHE A 86 0.52 4.76 0.42
C PHE A 86 -0.68 4.71 1.35
N TRP A 87 -0.44 4.69 2.66
CA TRP A 87 -1.53 4.59 3.64
C TRP A 87 -1.97 5.96 4.13
N LYS A 88 -3.23 6.28 3.83
CA LYS A 88 -3.88 7.53 4.21
C LYS A 88 -5.39 7.34 4.34
N GLN A 89 -6.05 8.27 5.03
CA GLN A 89 -7.50 8.28 5.22
C GLN A 89 -8.23 8.40 3.88
N ALA A 90 -9.32 7.65 3.74
CA ALA A 90 -10.22 7.73 2.58
C ALA A 90 -10.70 9.17 2.33
N GLY A 91 -10.89 9.50 1.05
CA GLY A 91 -11.27 10.85 0.62
C GLY A 91 -10.11 11.85 0.52
N THR A 92 -8.87 11.45 0.81
CA THR A 92 -7.70 12.31 0.57
C THR A 92 -7.41 12.40 -0.92
N GLY A 93 -7.28 13.62 -1.45
CA GLY A 93 -6.93 13.84 -2.85
C GLY A 93 -5.54 13.31 -3.22
N ILE A 94 -5.38 12.88 -4.48
CA ILE A 94 -4.10 12.49 -5.06
C ILE A 94 -3.78 13.32 -6.30
N TYR A 95 -2.49 13.52 -6.57
CA TYR A 95 -2.00 14.28 -7.73
C TYR A 95 -1.32 13.37 -8.74
N CYS A 96 -1.44 13.71 -10.02
CA CYS A 96 -0.62 13.10 -11.06
C CYS A 96 0.85 13.54 -10.87
N PRO A 97 1.83 12.61 -10.83
CA PRO A 97 3.22 12.98 -10.56
C PRO A 97 3.89 13.75 -11.73
N LYS A 98 3.27 13.78 -12.90
CA LYS A 98 3.80 14.48 -14.08
C LYS A 98 2.68 14.88 -15.01
N GLU A 99 2.97 15.77 -15.95
CA GLU A 99 2.09 16.00 -17.09
C GLU A 99 1.89 14.70 -17.88
N ALA A 100 0.63 14.32 -18.08
CA ALA A 100 0.23 13.06 -18.68
C ALA A 100 -1.21 13.16 -19.20
N GLU A 101 -1.59 12.19 -20.04
CA GLU A 101 -2.95 12.01 -20.54
C GLU A 101 -3.59 10.78 -19.88
N ILE A 102 -4.88 10.89 -19.57
CA ILE A 102 -5.65 9.76 -19.06
C ILE A 102 -6.04 8.87 -20.25
N VAL A 103 -5.52 7.65 -20.28
CA VAL A 103 -5.85 6.67 -21.34
C VAL A 103 -7.03 5.78 -20.93
N VAL A 104 -7.12 5.40 -19.65
CA VAL A 104 -8.18 4.55 -19.11
C VAL A 104 -8.53 5.04 -17.71
N SER A 105 -9.83 5.05 -17.39
CA SER A 105 -10.36 5.14 -16.04
C SER A 105 -11.41 4.04 -15.89
N TYR A 106 -11.27 3.21 -14.86
CA TYR A 106 -12.13 2.06 -14.62
C TYR A 106 -12.30 1.85 -13.12
N ASP A 107 -13.49 1.44 -12.71
CA ASP A 107 -13.83 1.10 -11.33
C ASP A 107 -14.04 -0.42 -11.23
N HIS A 108 -13.17 -1.09 -10.47
CA HIS A 108 -13.22 -2.53 -10.24
C HIS A 108 -14.00 -2.82 -8.95
N SER A 109 -15.33 -2.92 -9.07
CA SER A 109 -16.22 -3.11 -7.92
C SER A 109 -16.17 -4.51 -7.30
N GLU A 110 -15.29 -5.41 -7.77
CA GLU A 110 -15.15 -6.73 -7.19
C GLU A 110 -14.47 -6.67 -5.81
N ARG A 111 -15.00 -7.43 -4.86
CA ARG A 111 -14.41 -7.56 -3.52
C ARG A 111 -12.96 -8.07 -3.61
N GLY A 112 -12.04 -7.37 -2.96
CA GLY A 112 -10.60 -7.58 -2.94
C GLY A 112 -9.85 -6.93 -4.08
N ASN A 113 -10.53 -6.11 -4.90
CA ASN A 113 -9.96 -5.40 -6.04
C ASN A 113 -9.87 -3.88 -5.78
N TYR A 114 -9.23 -3.15 -6.69
CA TYR A 114 -9.06 -1.70 -6.60
C TYR A 114 -10.42 -0.96 -6.66
N GLY A 115 -10.98 -0.60 -5.50
CA GLY A 115 -12.25 0.13 -5.43
C GLY A 115 -13.22 -0.30 -4.32
N GLU A 116 -12.80 -1.12 -3.35
CA GLU A 116 -13.72 -1.66 -2.34
C GLU A 116 -14.44 -0.58 -1.52
N HIS A 117 -15.77 -0.60 -1.65
CA HIS A 117 -16.76 -0.07 -0.70
C HIS A 117 -17.14 -1.13 0.33
#